data_AF-A0A433F2Y5-F1
#
_entry.id   AF-A0A433F2Y5-F1
#
_cell.length_a   1.000
_cell.length_b   1.000
_cell.length_c   1.000
_cell.angle_alpha   90.00
_cell.angle_beta   90.00
_cell.angle_gamma   90.00
#
_symmetry.space_group_name_H-M   'P 1'
#
loop_
_entity.id
_entity.type
_entity.pdbx_description
1 polymer ?
#
loop_
_entity_poly.entity_id
_entity_poly.type
_entity_poly.pdbx_seq_one_letter_code
_entity_poly.pdbx_strand_id
1 'polypeptide(L)'
;MNRYLTLFLFCLFFLLPSYAQEVDERFKASLEKSQLPASEKFLLQQKQAFEIKRLKLEERARNGNPEAYRELGDLLSRPSRFSDKSRALKYYQKAESLNVSDIDRRIKKLTKLPN
;
A
#
# COMPACT_ATOMS: atom_id res chain seq x y z
N MET A 1 39.94 2.12 -11.12
CA MET A 1 38.94 1.38 -10.31
C MET A 1 38.49 2.29 -9.17
N ASN A 2 37.39 3.01 -9.34
CA ASN A 2 36.99 4.12 -8.46
C ASN A 2 36.45 3.61 -7.11
N ARG A 3 37.35 3.50 -6.12
CA ARG A 3 37.03 3.17 -4.72
C ARG A 3 36.04 4.15 -4.06
N TYR A 4 35.90 5.34 -4.62
CA TYR A 4 34.94 6.36 -4.16
C TYR A 4 33.51 6.12 -4.65
N LEU A 5 33.32 5.41 -5.76
CA LEU A 5 31.99 5.11 -6.31
C LEU A 5 31.27 4.05 -5.46
N THR A 6 32.01 3.09 -4.91
CA THR A 6 31.49 2.05 -4.01
C THR A 6 31.12 2.60 -2.64
N LEU A 7 31.85 3.59 -2.11
CA LEU A 7 31.52 4.25 -0.83
C LEU A 7 30.28 5.14 -0.94
N PHE A 8 30.11 5.83 -2.07
CA PHE A 8 28.94 6.70 -2.29
C PHE A 8 27.63 5.90 -2.44
N LEU A 9 27.68 4.73 -3.08
CA LEU A 9 26.53 3.82 -3.16
C LEU A 9 26.15 3.20 -1.80
N PHE A 10 27.13 3.00 -0.91
CA PHE A 10 26.88 2.40 0.41
C PHE A 10 26.10 3.34 1.34
N CYS A 11 26.32 4.67 1.24
CA CYS A 11 25.57 5.65 2.04
C CYS A 11 24.11 5.82 1.60
N LEU A 12 23.81 5.67 0.30
CA LEU A 12 22.45 5.78 -0.24
C LEU A 12 21.54 4.63 0.22
N PHE A 13 22.09 3.46 0.54
CA PHE A 13 21.32 2.29 0.94
C PHE A 13 20.85 2.31 2.41
N PHE A 14 21.55 3.04 3.29
CA PHE A 14 21.23 3.07 4.73
C PHE A 14 20.33 4.24 5.17
N LEU A 15 20.05 5.22 4.31
CA LEU A 15 19.25 6.41 4.65
C LEU A 15 17.74 6.26 4.38
N LEU A 16 17.33 5.27 3.59
CA LEU A 16 15.95 5.13 3.13
C LEU A 16 14.92 4.73 4.21
N PRO A 17 15.20 3.83 5.18
CA PRO A 17 14.18 3.45 6.16
C PRO A 17 13.86 4.60 7.14
N SER A 18 14.85 5.45 7.43
CA SER A 18 14.72 6.55 8.40
C SER A 18 13.73 7.62 7.93
N TYR A 19 13.70 7.91 6.63
CA TYR A 19 12.83 8.96 6.08
C TYR A 19 11.34 8.58 6.13
N ALA A 20 10.99 7.33 5.81
CA ALA A 20 9.60 6.87 5.86
C ALA A 20 9.07 6.83 7.30
N GLN A 21 9.90 6.40 8.25
CA GLN A 21 9.56 6.41 9.68
C GLN A 21 9.43 7.84 10.21
N GLU A 22 10.29 8.76 9.77
CA GLU A 22 10.23 10.18 10.15
C GLU A 22 8.97 10.87 9.63
N VAL A 23 8.52 10.57 8.40
CA VAL A 23 7.27 11.12 7.84
C VAL A 23 6.05 10.67 8.63
N ASP A 24 6.01 9.40 9.08
CA ASP A 24 4.92 8.87 9.89
C ASP A 24 4.84 9.57 11.26
N GLU A 25 5.98 9.72 11.94
CA GLU A 25 6.05 10.39 13.24
C GLU A 25 5.71 11.88 13.15
N ARG A 26 6.16 12.57 12.09
CA ARG A 26 5.78 13.97 11.83
C ARG A 26 4.28 14.13 11.60
N PHE A 27 3.66 13.18 10.90
CA PHE A 27 2.21 13.18 10.68
C PHE A 27 1.45 12.98 11.99
N LYS A 28 1.84 12.01 12.82
CA LYS A 28 1.24 11.78 14.15
C LYS A 28 1.34 13.02 15.04
N ALA A 29 2.55 13.59 15.14
CA ALA A 29 2.78 14.79 15.94
C ALA A 29 1.96 16.00 15.45
N SER A 30 1.78 16.15 14.12
CA SER A 30 0.94 17.19 13.54
C SER A 30 -0.55 16.98 13.86
N LEU A 31 -1.03 15.74 13.75
CA LEU A 31 -2.40 15.37 14.11
C LEU A 31 -2.73 15.61 15.58
N GLU A 32 -1.81 15.26 16.48
CA GLU A 32 -1.98 15.48 17.92
C GLU A 32 -2.17 16.97 18.23
N LYS A 33 -1.32 17.83 17.65
CA LYS A 33 -1.37 19.29 17.83
C LYS A 33 -2.56 19.97 17.15
N SER A 34 -3.25 19.30 16.24
CA SER A 34 -4.41 19.86 15.54
C SER A 34 -5.64 19.98 16.45
N GLN A 35 -6.53 20.93 16.13
CA GLN A 35 -7.80 21.14 16.82
C GLN A 35 -8.93 20.23 16.30
N LEU A 36 -8.60 19.22 15.51
CA LEU A 36 -9.59 18.32 14.92
C LEU A 36 -10.29 17.48 16.00
N PRO A 37 -11.58 17.13 15.82
CA PRO A 37 -12.25 16.20 16.70
C PRO A 37 -11.60 14.81 16.62
N ALA A 38 -11.70 14.04 17.70
CA ALA A 38 -11.07 12.71 17.79
C ALA A 38 -11.50 11.75 16.67
N SER A 39 -12.76 11.83 16.24
CA SER A 39 -13.30 11.05 15.12
C SER A 39 -12.59 11.34 13.81
N GLU A 40 -12.29 12.61 13.51
CA GLU A 40 -11.56 13.00 12.31
C GLU A 40 -10.08 12.63 12.39
N LYS A 41 -9.45 12.78 13.56
CA LYS A 41 -8.06 12.32 13.76
C LYS A 41 -7.93 10.82 13.50
N PHE A 42 -8.84 10.02 14.07
CA PHE A 42 -8.90 8.58 13.84
C PHE A 42 -9.10 8.24 12.37
N LEU A 43 -9.95 9.00 11.68
CA LEU A 43 -10.21 8.84 10.25
C LEU A 43 -8.97 9.05 9.39
N LEU A 44 -8.20 10.10 9.71
CA LEU A 44 -6.99 10.48 9.01
C LEU A 44 -5.88 9.45 9.24
N GLN A 45 -5.74 8.95 10.47
CA GLN A 45 -4.82 7.85 10.78
C GLN A 45 -5.15 6.58 10.00
N GLN A 46 -6.42 6.19 9.96
CA GLN A 46 -6.84 5.02 9.17
C GLN A 46 -6.58 5.22 7.67
N LYS A 47 -6.85 6.43 7.14
CA LYS A 47 -6.58 6.76 5.75
C LYS A 47 -5.08 6.67 5.45
N GLN A 48 -4.24 7.24 6.30
CA GLN A 48 -2.79 7.21 6.13
C GLN A 48 -2.26 5.77 6.16
N ALA A 49 -2.68 4.96 7.13
CA ALA A 49 -2.29 3.55 7.22
C ALA A 49 -2.71 2.75 5.97
N PHE A 50 -3.92 3.01 5.45
CA PHE A 50 -4.39 2.42 4.20
C PHE A 50 -3.51 2.80 3.01
N GLU A 51 -3.18 4.08 2.86
CA GLU A 51 -2.34 4.58 1.76
C GLU A 51 -0.91 4.05 1.83
N ILE A 52 -0.29 4.05 3.00
CA ILE A 52 1.06 3.47 3.20
C ILE A 52 1.07 2.00 2.76
N LYS A 53 0.06 1.23 3.20
CA LYS A 53 -0.06 -0.17 2.82
C LYS A 53 -0.24 -0.34 1.31
N ARG A 54 -1.13 0.44 0.69
CA ARG A 54 -1.35 0.43 -0.75
C ARG A 54 -0.06 0.73 -1.51
N LEU A 55 0.65 1.80 -1.15
CA LEU A 55 1.89 2.22 -1.81
C LEU A 55 2.99 1.16 -1.71
N LYS A 56 3.15 0.53 -0.54
CA LYS A 56 4.11 -0.57 -0.35
C LYS A 56 3.79 -1.78 -1.24
N LEU A 57 2.51 -2.09 -1.43
CA LEU A 57 2.09 -3.14 -2.34
C LEU A 57 2.32 -2.74 -3.81
N GLU A 58 2.03 -1.50 -4.18
CA GLU A 58 2.31 -1.01 -5.54
C GLU A 58 3.80 -1.01 -5.85
N GLU A 59 4.65 -0.68 -4.88
CA GLU A 59 6.10 -0.79 -5.01
C GLU A 59 6.53 -2.23 -5.24
N ARG A 60 6.04 -3.17 -4.42
CA ARG A 60 6.30 -4.61 -4.63
C ARG A 60 5.86 -5.07 -6.03
N ALA A 61 4.70 -4.61 -6.49
CA ALA A 61 4.18 -4.93 -7.83
C ALA A 61 5.08 -4.36 -8.93
N ARG A 62 5.56 -3.11 -8.79
CA ARG A 62 6.53 -2.48 -9.71
C ARG A 62 7.87 -3.20 -9.72
N ASN A 63 8.29 -3.75 -8.58
CA ASN A 63 9.52 -4.53 -8.45
C ASN A 63 9.36 -6.00 -8.92
N GLY A 64 8.28 -6.30 -9.65
CA GLY A 64 8.09 -7.61 -10.30
C GLY A 64 7.49 -8.69 -9.41
N ASN A 65 6.92 -8.33 -8.24
CA ASN A 65 6.19 -9.31 -7.41
C ASN A 65 4.71 -9.41 -7.86
N PRO A 66 4.30 -10.48 -8.57
CA PRO A 66 2.94 -10.60 -9.07
C PRO A 66 1.90 -10.80 -7.95
N GLU A 67 2.26 -11.41 -6.83
CA GLU A 67 1.38 -11.59 -5.66
C GLU A 67 0.91 -10.25 -5.08
N ALA A 68 1.68 -9.18 -5.26
CA ALA A 68 1.30 -7.85 -4.79
C ALA A 68 0.01 -7.33 -5.46
N TYR A 69 -0.29 -7.73 -6.70
CA TYR A 69 -1.55 -7.41 -7.35
C TYR A 69 -2.75 -8.09 -6.67
N ARG A 70 -2.58 -9.35 -6.24
CA ARG A 70 -3.59 -10.03 -5.42
C ARG A 70 -3.81 -9.32 -4.10
N GLU A 71 -2.73 -8.95 -3.42
CA GLU A 71 -2.80 -8.23 -2.14
C GLU A 71 -3.45 -6.83 -2.28
N LEU A 72 -3.21 -6.13 -3.39
CA LEU A 72 -3.89 -4.86 -3.72
C LEU A 72 -5.39 -5.07 -3.90
N GLY A 73 -5.78 -6.10 -4.65
CA GLY A 73 -7.19 -6.48 -4.79
C GLY A 73 -7.83 -6.83 -3.44
N ASP A 74 -7.12 -7.60 -2.59
CA ASP A 74 -7.58 -7.96 -1.25
C ASP A 74 -7.68 -6.75 -0.31
N LEU A 75 -6.83 -5.73 -0.48
CA LEU A 75 -6.89 -4.48 0.30
C LEU A 75 -8.13 -3.65 -0.07
N LEU A 76 -8.42 -3.53 -1.36
CA LEU A 76 -9.49 -2.69 -1.89
C LEU A 76 -10.87 -3.37 -1.88
N SER A 77 -10.93 -4.71 -1.81
CA SER A 77 -12.19 -5.45 -1.74
C SER A 77 -12.79 -5.57 -0.33
N ARG A 78 -11.99 -5.34 0.71
CA ARG A 78 -12.43 -5.44 2.10
C ARG A 78 -13.48 -4.37 2.42
N PRO A 79 -14.63 -4.74 3.03
CA PRO A 79 -15.62 -3.77 3.49
C PRO A 79 -14.98 -2.73 4.41
N SER A 80 -14.86 -1.51 3.91
CA SER A 80 -14.33 -0.37 4.63
C SER A 80 -14.69 0.89 3.85
N ARG A 81 -14.54 2.05 4.49
CA ARG A 81 -14.70 3.34 3.81
C ARG A 81 -13.66 3.64 2.72
N PHE A 82 -12.63 2.80 2.58
CA PHE A 82 -11.59 2.92 1.57
C PHE A 82 -11.70 1.81 0.51
N SER A 83 -12.75 1.00 0.56
CA SER A 83 -12.99 -0.04 -0.43
C SER A 83 -13.22 0.56 -1.80
N ASP A 84 -12.70 -0.09 -2.82
CA ASP A 84 -12.96 0.22 -4.21
C ASP A 84 -13.01 -1.09 -4.99
N LYS A 85 -14.23 -1.63 -5.14
CA LYS A 85 -14.46 -2.92 -5.80
C LYS A 85 -14.01 -2.87 -7.27
N SER A 86 -14.14 -1.73 -7.95
CA SER A 86 -13.73 -1.57 -9.35
C SER A 86 -12.22 -1.68 -9.49
N ARG A 87 -11.46 -0.96 -8.65
CA ARG A 87 -10.00 -1.10 -8.62
C ARG A 87 -9.56 -2.47 -8.14
N ALA A 88 -10.25 -3.06 -7.16
CA ALA A 88 -9.95 -4.41 -6.70
C ALA A 88 -10.04 -5.43 -7.84
N LEU A 89 -11.11 -5.35 -8.65
CA LEU A 89 -11.29 -6.21 -9.82
C LEU A 89 -10.15 -6.03 -10.83
N LYS A 90 -9.74 -4.79 -11.14
CA LYS A 90 -8.62 -4.53 -12.05
C LYS A 90 -7.31 -5.15 -11.56
N TYR A 91 -7.03 -5.07 -10.26
CA TYR A 91 -5.83 -5.70 -9.70
C TYR A 91 -5.91 -7.23 -9.69
N TYR A 92 -7.08 -7.81 -9.42
CA TYR A 92 -7.27 -9.26 -9.57
C TYR A 92 -7.08 -9.71 -11.02
N GLN A 93 -7.67 -9.03 -12.00
CA GLN A 93 -7.45 -9.32 -13.42
C GLN A 93 -5.97 -9.21 -13.81
N LYS A 94 -5.25 -8.24 -13.25
CA LYS A 94 -3.80 -8.14 -13.47
C LYS A 94 -3.05 -9.34 -12.85
N ALA A 95 -3.41 -9.77 -11.64
CA ALA A 95 -2.84 -10.94 -11.00
C ALA A 95 -3.14 -12.24 -11.78
N GLU A 96 -4.36 -12.39 -12.30
CA GLU A 96 -4.77 -13.49 -13.19
C GLU A 96 -3.91 -13.55 -14.44
N SER A 97 -3.69 -12.40 -15.11
CA SER A 97 -2.82 -12.32 -16.30
C SER A 97 -1.35 -12.69 -16.03
N LEU A 98 -0.95 -12.72 -14.75
CA LEU A 98 0.39 -13.10 -14.29
C LEU A 98 0.41 -14.50 -13.67
N ASN A 99 -0.65 -15.30 -13.87
CA ASN A 99 -0.81 -16.66 -13.34
C ASN A 99 -0.67 -16.76 -11.81
N VAL A 100 -1.08 -15.70 -11.08
CA VAL A 100 -1.17 -15.77 -9.62
C VAL A 100 -2.29 -16.73 -9.24
N SER A 101 -2.01 -17.61 -8.27
CA SER A 101 -2.95 -18.63 -7.84
C SER A 101 -4.17 -18.04 -7.10
N ASP A 102 -5.27 -18.79 -7.07
CA ASP A 102 -6.49 -18.47 -6.31
C ASP A 102 -7.16 -17.12 -6.66
N ILE A 103 -6.95 -16.58 -7.86
CA ILE A 103 -7.56 -15.31 -8.26
C ILE A 103 -9.04 -15.47 -8.65
N ASP A 104 -9.41 -16.52 -9.37
CA ASP A 104 -10.78 -16.77 -9.82
C ASP A 104 -11.76 -16.80 -8.64
N ARG A 105 -11.35 -17.42 -7.53
CA ARG A 105 -12.12 -17.47 -6.27
C ARG A 105 -12.38 -16.06 -5.72
N ARG A 106 -11.39 -15.17 -5.80
CA ARG A 106 -11.49 -13.78 -5.32
C ARG A 106 -12.37 -12.94 -6.24
N ILE A 107 -12.22 -13.07 -7.56
CA ILE A 107 -13.08 -12.40 -8.55
C ILE A 107 -14.54 -12.84 -8.35
N LYS A 108 -14.80 -14.14 -8.27
CA LYS A 108 -16.13 -14.70 -8.03
C LYS A 108 -16.75 -14.22 -6.72
N LYS A 109 -15.93 -14.10 -5.66
CA LYS A 109 -16.40 -13.54 -4.38
C LYS A 109 -16.75 -12.06 -4.53
N LEU A 110 -15.92 -11.28 -5.21
CA LEU A 110 -16.11 -9.84 -5.39
C LEU A 110 -17.37 -9.51 -6.20
N THR A 111 -17.66 -10.27 -7.26
CA THR A 111 -18.81 -10.05 -8.16
C THR A 111 -20.14 -10.55 -7.59
N LYS A 112 -20.12 -11.46 -6.63
CA LYS A 112 -21.33 -11.96 -5.94
C LYS A 112 -21.77 -11.10 -4.75
N LEU A 113 -20.93 -10.18 -4.28
CA LEU A 113 -21.27 -9.32 -3.15
C LEU A 113 -22.17 -8.15 -3.64
N PRO A 114 -23.37 -7.94 -3.08
CA PRO A 114 -24.21 -6.80 -3.42
C PRO A 114 -23.44 -5.49 -3.18
N ASN A 115 -23.69 -4.50 -4.06
CA ASN A 115 -23.04 -3.19 -4.02
C ASN A 115 -23.47 -2.36 -2.82
#